data_AF-A0AAJ6BG08-F1
#
_entry.id   AF-A0AAJ6BG08-F1
#
_cell.length_a   1.000
_cell.length_b   1.000
_cell.length_c   1.000
_cell.angle_alpha   90.00
_cell.angle_beta   90.00
_cell.angle_gamma   90.00
#
_symmetry.space_group_name_H-M   'P 1'
#
loop_
_entity.id
_entity.type
_entity.pdbx_description
1 polymer ?
#
loop_
_entity_poly.entity_id
_entity_poly.type
_entity_poly.pdbx_seq_one_letter_code
_entity_poly.pdbx_strand_id
1 'polypeptide(L)'
;MHKLLTGTLLLFAALATLTTRAQVVTGRNTSTYHGNLDTSRPTDIRERLVQLALQNPNYEIADRRVLVADYELARAKGGWLSILSASGNLNELSIKQGSGSGAGSTANNLFFPRYNFAVTLPLDFFITRANDVKVARQNVYIAEAEKNEAYRKLRRDVLSKYEDYLMHKDILELQTRIASGEYTDYKLAETDFRDGTITAEAFKTAETNYYTQEMKKVELQRNYNVSKYELELMIGVPIDDVLPKK
;
A
#
# COMPACT_ATOMS: atom_id res chain seq x y z
N MET A 1 14.75 -60.83 47.44
CA MET A 1 13.34 -60.40 47.57
C MET A 1 13.07 -59.24 46.61
N HIS A 2 11.84 -59.15 46.14
CA HIS A 2 11.33 -58.47 44.95
C HIS A 2 11.65 -56.98 44.72
N LYS A 3 11.86 -56.66 43.42
CA LYS A 3 11.44 -55.51 42.59
C LYS A 3 10.78 -54.29 43.27
N LEU A 4 11.12 -53.05 42.81
CA LEU A 4 10.23 -52.16 42.02
C LEU A 4 10.80 -50.73 41.78
N LEU A 5 10.72 -50.30 40.49
CA LEU A 5 10.51 -48.94 39.94
C LEU A 5 11.62 -47.88 40.20
N THR A 6 12.57 -47.57 39.30
CA THR A 6 12.48 -46.97 37.95
C THR A 6 11.29 -46.04 37.70
N GLY A 7 11.54 -44.72 37.71
CA GLY A 7 10.65 -43.74 37.09
C GLY A 7 10.75 -42.35 37.69
N THR A 8 11.61 -41.49 37.14
CA THR A 8 11.43 -40.02 36.95
C THR A 8 12.74 -39.39 36.50
N LEU A 9 13.19 -39.77 35.31
CA LEU A 9 14.08 -38.97 34.48
C LEU A 9 13.23 -38.59 33.25
N LEU A 10 13.29 -37.33 32.81
CA LEU A 10 12.54 -36.70 31.69
C LEU A 10 11.27 -35.92 32.06
N LEU A 11 11.43 -34.74 32.66
CA LEU A 11 10.51 -33.62 32.35
C LEU A 11 11.13 -32.22 32.58
N PHE A 12 12.44 -32.03 32.34
CA PHE A 12 13.08 -30.72 32.50
C PHE A 12 14.07 -30.34 31.37
N ALA A 13 13.97 -30.98 30.20
CA ALA A 13 14.87 -30.72 29.06
C ALA A 13 14.13 -30.46 27.74
N ALA A 14 13.08 -29.62 27.76
CA ALA A 14 12.41 -29.16 26.54
C ALA A 14 12.24 -27.63 26.48
N LEU A 15 13.06 -26.88 27.23
CA LEU A 15 12.99 -25.41 27.29
C LEU A 15 14.32 -24.75 26.92
N ALA A 16 14.95 -25.18 25.83
CA ALA A 16 16.17 -24.53 25.33
C ALA A 16 16.42 -24.82 23.84
N THR A 17 15.51 -24.43 22.95
CA THR A 17 15.81 -24.04 21.55
C THR A 17 14.60 -23.37 20.90
N LEU A 18 14.24 -22.17 21.34
CA LEU A 18 13.53 -21.22 20.50
C LEU A 18 14.57 -20.19 20.05
N THR A 19 15.33 -20.55 19.02
CA THR A 19 16.17 -19.60 18.31
C THR A 19 15.25 -18.56 17.68
N THR A 20 15.23 -17.37 18.28
CA THR A 20 14.75 -16.14 17.69
C THR A 20 15.50 -15.87 16.40
N ARG A 21 14.88 -16.21 15.26
CA ARG A 21 15.20 -15.56 13.99
C ARG A 21 14.17 -14.45 13.79
N ALA A 22 14.34 -13.36 14.54
CA ALA A 22 13.87 -12.07 14.09
C ALA A 22 14.73 -11.71 12.87
N GLN A 23 14.32 -12.14 11.68
CA GLN A 23 14.86 -11.57 10.46
C GLN A 23 14.31 -10.16 10.36
N VAL A 24 15.14 -9.20 10.77
CA VAL A 24 15.07 -7.82 10.28
C VAL A 24 15.21 -7.92 8.76
N VAL A 25 14.09 -7.82 8.05
CA VAL A 25 14.10 -7.56 6.61
C VAL A 25 14.34 -6.07 6.45
N THR A 26 15.62 -5.69 6.57
CA THR A 26 16.15 -4.49 5.90
C THR A 26 16.30 -4.84 4.42
N GLY A 27 15.17 -4.85 3.72
CA GLY A 27 15.09 -5.01 2.28
C GLY A 27 14.23 -3.88 1.75
N ARG A 28 14.76 -3.16 0.76
CA ARG A 28 14.14 -2.02 0.06
C ARG A 28 12.63 -2.19 -0.13
N ASN A 29 11.90 -1.08 -0.05
CA ASN A 29 10.53 -0.92 -0.55
C ASN A 29 10.44 -1.36 -2.02
N THR A 30 10.34 -2.66 -2.26
CA THR A 30 9.96 -3.23 -3.54
C THR A 30 8.52 -3.68 -3.36
N SER A 31 7.61 -3.04 -4.10
CA SER A 31 6.20 -3.42 -4.16
C SER A 31 6.07 -4.93 -4.22
N THR A 32 5.36 -5.53 -3.26
CA THR A 32 5.15 -6.99 -3.16
C THR A 32 4.06 -7.47 -4.12
N TYR A 33 3.48 -6.57 -4.92
CA TYR A 33 2.49 -6.93 -5.92
C TYR A 33 3.15 -7.44 -7.20
N HIS A 34 3.45 -8.74 -7.22
CA HIS A 34 3.75 -9.48 -8.45
C HIS A 34 2.45 -10.14 -8.93
N GLY A 35 1.63 -9.39 -9.68
CA GLY A 35 0.54 -10.00 -10.44
C GLY A 35 1.14 -10.98 -11.44
N ASN A 36 0.74 -12.25 -11.39
CA ASN A 36 1.07 -13.23 -12.43
C ASN A 36 0.59 -12.67 -13.78
N LEU A 37 1.54 -12.23 -14.60
CA LEU A 37 1.29 -11.68 -15.93
C LEU A 37 0.88 -12.84 -16.84
N ASP A 38 -0.41 -13.11 -16.93
CA ASP A 38 -0.94 -13.96 -18.00
C ASP A 38 -0.96 -13.14 -19.30
N THR A 39 0.18 -13.11 -19.98
CA THR A 39 0.39 -12.42 -21.27
C THR A 39 -0.25 -13.14 -22.45
N SER A 40 -1.01 -14.21 -22.23
CA SER A 40 -1.50 -15.11 -23.28
C SER A 40 -2.89 -14.75 -23.83
N ARG A 41 -3.62 -13.84 -23.17
CA ARG A 41 -4.87 -13.28 -23.68
C ARG A 41 -4.62 -11.84 -24.12
N PRO A 42 -5.19 -11.36 -25.25
CA PRO A 42 -5.25 -9.93 -25.51
C PRO A 42 -6.03 -9.30 -24.37
N THR A 43 -5.29 -8.85 -23.35
CA THR A 43 -5.86 -8.19 -22.20
C THR A 43 -6.37 -6.87 -22.74
N ASP A 44 -7.67 -6.64 -22.53
CA ASP A 44 -8.27 -5.34 -22.77
C ASP A 44 -7.36 -4.28 -22.11
N ILE A 45 -6.96 -3.25 -22.86
CA ILE A 45 -6.07 -2.18 -22.40
C ILE A 45 -6.50 -1.64 -21.03
N ARG A 46 -7.82 -1.63 -20.79
CA ARG A 46 -8.48 -1.29 -19.53
C ARG A 46 -7.99 -2.12 -18.35
N GLU A 47 -7.96 -3.44 -18.51
CA GLU A 47 -7.47 -4.36 -17.46
C GLU A 47 -5.99 -4.17 -17.21
N ARG A 48 -5.22 -3.94 -18.28
CA ARG A 48 -3.79 -3.67 -18.16
C ARG A 48 -3.52 -2.40 -17.36
N LEU A 49 -4.26 -1.32 -17.61
CA LEU A 49 -4.16 -0.07 -16.85
C LEU A 49 -4.52 -0.27 -15.38
N VAL A 50 -5.58 -1.02 -15.09
CA VAL A 50 -5.98 -1.33 -13.71
C VAL A 50 -4.88 -2.11 -13.01
N GLN A 51 -4.29 -3.12 -13.65
CA GLN A 51 -3.19 -3.91 -13.08
C GLN A 51 -1.97 -3.06 -12.74
N LEU A 52 -1.59 -2.12 -13.62
CA LEU A 52 -0.49 -1.18 -13.36
C LEU A 52 -0.82 -0.29 -12.16
N ALA A 53 -2.04 0.21 -12.08
CA ALA A 53 -2.49 1.04 -10.97
C ALA A 53 -2.50 0.30 -9.61
N LEU A 54 -2.54 -1.04 -9.56
CA LEU A 54 -2.45 -1.78 -8.29
C LEU A 54 -1.10 -1.63 -7.61
N GLN A 55 -0.07 -1.18 -8.32
CA GLN A 55 1.23 -0.85 -7.76
C GLN A 55 1.25 0.53 -7.07
N ASN A 56 0.13 1.26 -7.09
CA ASN A 56 0.02 2.57 -6.46
C ASN A 56 0.12 2.49 -4.92
N PRO A 57 0.84 3.42 -4.27
CA PRO A 57 0.98 3.46 -2.80
C PRO A 57 -0.35 3.42 -2.04
N ASN A 58 -1.42 3.99 -2.60
CA ASN A 58 -2.74 4.01 -1.97
C ASN A 58 -3.33 2.60 -1.81
N TYR A 59 -3.13 1.72 -2.78
CA TYR A 59 -3.58 0.33 -2.70
C TYR A 59 -2.66 -0.50 -1.80
N GLU A 60 -1.36 -0.23 -1.85
CA GLU A 60 -0.37 -0.86 -0.96
C GLU A 60 -0.69 -0.64 0.52
N ILE A 61 -1.18 0.54 0.90
CA ILE A 61 -1.63 0.83 2.28
C ILE A 61 -2.77 -0.10 2.70
N ALA A 62 -3.74 -0.34 1.81
CA ALA A 62 -4.86 -1.23 2.10
C ALA A 62 -4.40 -2.68 2.25
N ASP A 63 -3.43 -3.13 1.43
CA ASP A 63 -2.81 -4.44 1.57
C ASP A 63 -2.07 -4.59 2.92
N ARG A 64 -1.29 -3.56 3.29
CA ARG A 64 -0.58 -3.54 4.57
C ARG A 64 -1.51 -3.54 5.78
N ARG A 65 -2.72 -2.97 5.68
CA ARG A 65 -3.73 -3.05 6.76
C ARG A 65 -4.20 -4.47 7.02
N VAL A 66 -4.36 -5.29 5.98
CA VAL A 66 -4.68 -6.72 6.14
C VAL A 66 -3.54 -7.42 6.89
N LEU A 67 -2.29 -7.17 6.50
CA LEU A 67 -1.12 -7.74 7.19
C LEU A 67 -1.06 -7.33 8.67
N VAL A 68 -1.36 -6.07 8.99
CA VAL A 68 -1.45 -5.60 10.38
C VAL A 68 -2.53 -6.36 11.15
N ALA A 69 -3.73 -6.51 10.57
CA ALA A 69 -4.83 -7.25 11.19
C ALA A 69 -4.47 -8.75 11.40
N ASP A 70 -3.74 -9.36 10.47
CA ASP A 70 -3.24 -10.73 10.61
C ASP A 70 -2.25 -10.87 11.76
N TYR A 71 -1.33 -9.91 11.92
CA TYR A 71 -0.42 -9.88 13.05
C TYR A 71 -1.14 -9.65 14.38
N GLU A 72 -2.19 -8.83 14.41
CA GLU A 72 -3.04 -8.66 15.58
C GLU A 72 -3.77 -9.95 15.94
N LEU A 73 -4.29 -10.68 14.95
CA LEU A 73 -4.90 -11.99 15.15
C LEU A 73 -3.88 -13.02 15.67
N ALA A 74 -2.68 -13.05 15.11
CA ALA A 74 -1.60 -13.92 15.58
C ALA A 74 -1.20 -13.58 17.03
N ARG A 75 -1.11 -12.29 17.36
CA ARG A 75 -0.86 -11.81 18.73
C ARG A 75 -1.98 -12.18 19.68
N ALA A 76 -3.24 -12.03 19.29
CA ALA A 76 -4.40 -12.42 20.10
C ALA A 76 -4.40 -13.93 20.37
N LYS A 77 -4.10 -14.75 19.34
CA LYS A 77 -3.94 -16.20 19.48
C LYS A 77 -2.77 -16.57 20.38
N GLY A 78 -1.64 -15.86 20.30
CA GLY A 78 -0.46 -16.07 21.14
C GLY A 78 -0.56 -15.48 22.54
N GLY A 79 -1.62 -14.71 22.83
CA GLY A 79 -1.84 -14.05 24.11
C GLY A 79 -1.90 -15.01 25.30
N TRP A 80 -2.05 -16.32 25.07
CA TRP A 80 -1.97 -17.30 26.13
C TRP A 80 -0.59 -17.39 26.80
N LEU A 81 0.47 -17.06 26.05
CA LEU A 81 1.85 -17.03 26.56
C LEU A 81 2.07 -15.93 27.60
N SER A 82 1.18 -14.92 27.66
CA SER A 82 1.28 -13.82 28.64
C SER A 82 1.16 -14.26 30.11
N ILE A 83 0.63 -15.46 30.37
CA ILE A 83 0.55 -16.02 31.73
C ILE A 83 1.94 -16.38 32.25
N LEU A 84 2.86 -16.79 31.37
CA LEU A 84 4.20 -17.22 31.74
C LEU A 84 5.09 -15.99 31.88
N SER A 85 5.54 -15.70 33.10
CA SER A 85 6.52 -14.65 33.35
C SER A 85 7.76 -15.23 34.03
N ALA A 86 8.93 -14.82 33.53
CA ALA A 86 10.22 -15.09 34.15
C ALA A 86 10.86 -13.75 34.49
N SER A 87 11.24 -13.57 35.75
CA SER A 87 11.88 -12.36 36.23
C SER A 87 13.20 -12.72 36.92
N GLY A 88 14.24 -11.92 36.67
CA GLY A 88 15.53 -12.04 37.34
C GLY A 88 15.74 -10.81 38.20
N ASN A 89 16.11 -11.00 39.46
CA ASN A 89 16.40 -9.91 40.39
C ASN A 89 17.90 -9.95 40.72
N LEU A 90 18.64 -8.92 40.28
CA LEU A 90 20.05 -8.72 40.62
C LEU A 90 20.14 -7.58 41.64
N ASN A 91 20.45 -7.91 42.90
CA ASN A 91 20.66 -6.94 43.96
C ASN A 91 22.14 -6.94 44.36
N GLU A 92 22.68 -5.78 44.75
CA GLU A 92 24.09 -5.64 45.15
C GLU A 92 24.47 -6.54 46.35
N LEU A 93 23.50 -6.82 47.23
CA LEU A 93 23.62 -7.79 48.34
C LEU A 93 23.79 -9.24 47.87
N SER A 94 23.27 -9.61 46.69
CA SER A 94 23.37 -10.96 46.11
C SER A 94 24.55 -11.15 45.15
N ILE A 95 25.35 -10.10 44.93
CA ILE A 95 26.60 -10.12 44.15
C ILE A 95 27.83 -10.03 45.07
N LYS A 96 27.76 -9.28 46.18
CA LYS A 96 28.88 -9.05 47.13
C LYS A 96 28.99 -10.09 48.26
N GLN A 97 28.36 -11.25 48.14
CA GLN A 97 28.45 -12.32 49.14
C GLN A 97 29.86 -12.96 49.25
N GLY A 98 30.80 -12.57 48.38
CA GLY A 98 32.17 -13.11 48.34
C GLY A 98 33.33 -12.12 48.42
N SER A 99 33.12 -10.80 48.58
CA SER A 99 34.22 -9.83 48.59
C SER A 99 33.98 -8.65 49.54
N GLY A 100 34.34 -8.82 50.81
CA GLY A 100 34.21 -7.74 51.80
C GLY A 100 34.21 -8.23 53.23
N SER A 101 35.27 -8.90 53.65
CA SER A 101 35.60 -9.14 55.06
C SER A 101 35.85 -7.79 55.77
N GLY A 102 34.88 -7.30 56.53
CA GLY A 102 35.00 -6.18 57.44
C GLY A 102 34.29 -6.49 58.76
N ALA A 103 35.06 -6.62 59.84
CA ALA A 103 34.60 -6.99 61.17
C ALA A 103 33.55 -5.99 61.70
N GLY A 104 32.35 -6.49 62.05
CA GLY A 104 31.35 -5.71 62.80
C GLY A 104 29.92 -5.68 62.25
N SER A 105 29.57 -6.46 61.23
CA SER A 105 28.20 -6.52 60.70
C SER A 105 27.65 -7.94 60.82
N THR A 106 26.56 -8.09 61.57
CA THR A 106 25.75 -9.31 61.69
C THR A 106 25.58 -9.95 60.31
N ALA A 107 26.22 -11.09 60.11
CA ALA A 107 26.19 -11.89 58.88
C ALA A 107 24.77 -12.45 58.65
N ASN A 108 23.88 -11.57 58.23
CA ASN A 108 22.54 -11.91 57.78
C ASN A 108 22.70 -12.42 56.35
N ASN A 109 22.86 -13.73 56.24
CA ASN A 109 22.87 -14.49 54.99
C ASN A 109 21.48 -14.41 54.34
N LEU A 110 21.08 -13.21 53.86
CA LEU A 110 19.82 -13.02 53.16
C LEU A 110 19.96 -13.65 51.77
N PHE A 111 19.53 -14.90 51.70
CA PHE A 111 19.40 -15.65 50.46
C PHE A 111 18.22 -15.08 49.65
N PHE A 112 18.48 -14.07 48.83
CA PHE A 112 17.48 -13.56 47.89
C PHE A 112 17.45 -14.43 46.63
N PRO A 113 16.29 -14.98 46.23
CA PRO A 113 16.19 -15.76 44.99
C PRO A 113 16.50 -14.87 43.77
N ARG A 114 17.59 -15.23 43.07
CA ARG A 114 18.13 -14.50 41.89
C ARG A 114 17.21 -14.61 40.66
N TYR A 115 16.42 -15.68 40.60
CA TYR A 115 15.44 -15.95 39.54
C TYR A 115 14.09 -16.26 40.18
N ASN A 116 13.03 -15.65 39.65
CA ASN A 116 11.67 -15.83 40.11
C ASN A 116 10.79 -16.11 38.88
N PHE A 117 10.11 -17.25 38.89
CA PHE A 117 9.11 -17.62 37.88
C PHE A 117 7.73 -17.42 38.49
N ALA A 118 6.86 -16.70 37.79
CA ALA A 118 5.49 -16.47 38.24
C ALA A 118 4.50 -16.82 37.14
N VAL A 119 3.48 -17.58 37.52
CA VAL A 119 2.33 -17.91 36.69
C VAL A 119 1.14 -17.18 37.29
N THR A 120 0.66 -16.13 36.62
CA THR A 120 -0.50 -15.36 37.06
C THR A 120 -1.66 -15.68 36.15
N LEU A 121 -2.67 -16.38 36.67
CA LEU A 121 -3.88 -16.76 35.93
C LEU A 121 -5.10 -15.98 36.45
N PRO A 122 -5.51 -14.90 35.77
CA PRO A 122 -6.76 -14.22 36.06
C PRO A 122 -7.96 -15.17 35.88
N LEU A 123 -9.02 -15.00 36.68
CA LEU A 123 -10.22 -15.85 36.64
C LEU A 123 -11.00 -15.72 35.32
N ASP A 124 -10.91 -14.57 34.66
CA ASP A 124 -11.60 -14.23 33.40
C ASP A 124 -10.80 -14.59 32.14
N PHE A 125 -9.57 -15.10 32.31
CA PHE A 125 -8.58 -15.24 31.26
C PHE A 125 -9.07 -16.00 30.02
N PHE A 126 -9.70 -17.17 30.20
CA PHE A 126 -10.12 -17.98 29.06
C PHE A 126 -11.27 -17.33 28.28
N ILE A 127 -12.14 -16.60 28.97
CA ILE A 127 -13.30 -15.93 28.37
C ILE A 127 -12.83 -14.70 27.58
N THR A 128 -11.99 -13.86 28.18
CA THR A 128 -11.46 -12.66 27.53
C THR A 128 -10.61 -13.02 26.32
N ARG A 129 -9.72 -14.01 26.42
CA ARG A 129 -8.89 -14.45 25.29
C ARG A 129 -9.69 -15.03 24.12
N ALA A 130 -10.72 -15.82 24.40
CA ALA A 130 -11.58 -16.33 23.34
C ALA A 130 -12.32 -15.20 22.60
N ASN A 131 -12.74 -14.16 23.32
CA ASN A 131 -13.38 -12.98 22.73
C ASN A 131 -12.38 -12.11 21.96
N ASP A 132 -11.17 -11.88 22.49
CA ASP A 132 -10.09 -11.15 21.79
C ASP A 132 -9.78 -11.77 20.42
N VAL A 133 -9.67 -13.10 20.35
CA VAL A 133 -9.43 -13.82 19.08
C VAL A 133 -10.60 -13.68 18.11
N LYS A 134 -11.85 -13.69 18.61
CA LYS A 134 -13.03 -13.46 17.77
C LYS A 134 -13.04 -12.05 17.21
N VAL A 135 -12.74 -11.04 18.04
CA VAL A 135 -12.67 -9.63 17.63
C VAL A 135 -11.56 -9.44 16.59
N ALA A 136 -10.35 -9.92 16.86
CA ALA A 136 -9.24 -9.80 15.92
C ALA A 136 -9.53 -10.50 14.58
N ARG A 137 -10.25 -11.63 14.59
CA ARG A 137 -10.69 -12.30 13.35
C ARG A 137 -11.68 -11.46 12.56
N GLN A 138 -12.63 -10.80 13.22
CA GLN A 138 -13.55 -9.89 12.54
C GLN A 138 -12.79 -8.69 11.96
N ASN A 139 -11.77 -8.18 12.66
CA ASN A 139 -10.92 -7.11 12.13
C ASN A 139 -10.17 -7.52 10.84
N VAL A 140 -9.72 -8.76 10.73
CA VAL A 140 -9.14 -9.29 9.48
C VAL A 140 -10.17 -9.26 8.35
N TYR A 141 -11.38 -9.75 8.58
CA TYR A 141 -12.45 -9.72 7.57
C TYR A 141 -12.84 -8.30 7.15
N ILE A 142 -12.85 -7.36 8.11
CA ILE A 142 -13.08 -5.93 7.84
C ILE A 142 -11.94 -5.39 6.96
N ALA A 143 -10.68 -5.65 7.31
CA ALA A 143 -9.53 -5.19 6.53
C ALA A 143 -9.52 -5.78 5.10
N GLU A 144 -9.90 -7.05 4.93
CA GLU A 144 -10.06 -7.67 3.61
C GLU A 144 -11.18 -7.02 2.80
N ALA A 145 -12.32 -6.72 3.43
CA ALA A 145 -13.42 -6.02 2.80
C ALA A 145 -13.02 -4.60 2.37
N GLU A 146 -12.30 -3.87 3.23
CA GLU A 146 -11.75 -2.55 2.92
C GLU A 146 -10.75 -2.59 1.75
N LYS A 147 -9.87 -3.60 1.71
CA LYS A 147 -8.96 -3.81 0.58
C LYS A 147 -9.72 -4.05 -0.72
N ASN A 148 -10.78 -4.86 -0.69
CA ASN A 148 -11.63 -5.11 -1.85
C ASN A 148 -12.40 -3.87 -2.30
N GLU A 149 -12.86 -3.04 -1.36
CA GLU A 149 -13.48 -1.76 -1.66
C GLU A 149 -12.48 -0.79 -2.30
N ALA A 150 -11.26 -0.70 -1.75
CA ALA A 150 -10.17 0.08 -2.31
C ALA A 150 -9.82 -0.36 -3.74
N TYR A 151 -9.77 -1.66 -3.99
CA TYR A 151 -9.59 -2.21 -5.34
C TYR A 151 -10.69 -1.73 -6.31
N ARG A 152 -11.96 -1.84 -5.91
CA ARG A 152 -13.10 -1.43 -6.74
C ARG A 152 -13.10 0.07 -7.04
N LYS A 153 -12.79 0.89 -6.02
CA LYS A 153 -12.66 2.35 -6.15
C LYS A 153 -11.53 2.71 -7.11
N LEU A 154 -10.34 2.17 -6.90
CA LEU A 154 -9.18 2.38 -7.77
C LEU A 154 -9.49 1.98 -9.22
N ARG A 155 -10.09 0.80 -9.41
CA ARG A 155 -10.50 0.32 -10.74
C ARG A 155 -11.46 1.31 -11.41
N ARG A 156 -12.51 1.74 -10.72
CA ARG A 156 -13.46 2.73 -11.24
C ARG A 156 -12.74 4.02 -11.64
N ASP A 157 -11.88 4.53 -10.76
CA ASP A 157 -11.22 5.82 -10.95
C ASP A 157 -10.26 5.77 -12.15
N VAL A 158 -9.47 4.70 -12.29
CA VAL A 158 -8.57 4.48 -13.44
C VAL A 158 -9.36 4.40 -14.75
N LEU A 159 -10.45 3.64 -14.77
CA LEU A 159 -11.27 3.49 -15.97
C LEU A 159 -11.96 4.80 -16.34
N SER A 160 -12.44 5.57 -15.36
CA SER A 160 -13.02 6.89 -15.59
C SER A 160 -11.98 7.85 -16.20
N LYS A 161 -10.76 7.89 -15.64
CA LYS A 161 -9.69 8.73 -16.18
C LYS A 161 -9.23 8.31 -17.57
N TYR A 162 -9.28 7.02 -17.87
CA TYR A 162 -9.03 6.54 -19.22
C TYR A 162 -10.10 7.00 -20.22
N GLU A 163 -11.38 6.99 -19.84
CA GLU A 163 -12.45 7.57 -20.67
C GLU A 163 -12.27 9.08 -20.87
N ASP A 164 -11.96 9.83 -19.80
CA ASP A 164 -11.70 11.26 -19.88
C ASP A 164 -10.53 11.56 -20.85
N TYR A 165 -9.46 10.75 -20.80
CA TYR A 165 -8.34 10.84 -21.72
C TYR A 165 -8.76 10.62 -23.17
N LEU A 166 -9.53 9.55 -23.47
CA LEU A 166 -10.03 9.28 -24.81
C LEU A 166 -10.94 10.40 -25.32
N MET A 167 -11.87 10.87 -24.48
CA MET A 167 -12.76 11.98 -24.80
C MET A 167 -11.98 13.25 -25.17
N HIS A 168 -11.01 13.65 -24.35
CA HIS A 168 -10.21 14.85 -24.61
C HIS A 168 -9.35 14.71 -25.86
N LYS A 169 -8.84 13.50 -26.15
CA LYS A 169 -8.12 13.20 -27.38
C LYS A 169 -9.00 13.43 -28.61
N ASP A 170 -10.20 12.87 -28.60
CA ASP A 170 -11.14 12.97 -29.72
C ASP A 170 -11.61 14.41 -29.93
N ILE A 171 -11.91 15.14 -28.85
CA ILE A 171 -12.27 16.57 -28.92
C ILE A 171 -11.13 17.41 -29.51
N LEU A 172 -9.89 17.16 -29.09
CA LEU A 172 -8.71 17.85 -29.63
C LEU A 172 -8.53 17.54 -31.12
N GLU A 173 -8.69 16.28 -31.53
CA GLU A 173 -8.60 15.88 -32.93
C GLU A 173 -9.66 16.59 -33.78
N LEU A 174 -10.91 16.63 -33.32
CA LEU A 174 -12.00 17.35 -33.98
C LEU A 174 -11.73 18.85 -34.08
N GLN A 175 -11.31 19.48 -32.98
CA GLN A 175 -10.98 20.92 -32.98
C GLN A 175 -9.80 21.22 -33.91
N THR A 176 -8.82 20.32 -33.99
CA THR A 176 -7.68 20.47 -34.92
C THR A 176 -8.15 20.48 -36.37
N ARG A 177 -9.11 19.62 -36.73
CA ARG A 177 -9.72 19.62 -38.07
C ARG A 177 -10.50 20.91 -38.33
N ILE A 178 -11.28 21.40 -37.36
CA ILE A 178 -12.02 22.66 -37.47
C ILE A 178 -11.06 23.84 -37.69
N ALA A 179 -10.02 23.96 -36.85
CA ALA A 179 -9.02 25.02 -36.98
C ALA A 179 -8.28 24.97 -38.32
N SER A 180 -7.99 23.77 -38.86
CA SER A 180 -7.41 23.61 -40.19
C SER A 180 -8.36 24.05 -41.31
N GLY A 181 -9.67 23.87 -41.16
CA GLY A 181 -10.68 24.37 -42.08
C GLY A 181 -10.69 25.90 -42.09
N GLU A 182 -10.85 26.51 -40.91
CA GLU A 182 -10.84 27.98 -40.77
C GLU A 182 -9.53 28.62 -41.23
N TYR A 183 -8.39 27.92 -41.06
CA TYR A 183 -7.11 28.38 -41.61
C TYR A 183 -7.13 28.47 -43.14
N THR A 184 -7.76 27.48 -43.79
CA THR A 184 -7.91 27.45 -45.25
C THR A 184 -8.81 28.60 -45.70
N ASP A 185 -9.91 28.83 -45.01
CA ASP A 185 -10.84 29.94 -45.30
C ASP A 185 -10.19 31.31 -45.09
N TYR A 186 -9.42 31.47 -44.01
CA TYR A 186 -8.60 32.65 -43.77
C TYR A 186 -7.60 32.91 -44.92
N LYS A 187 -6.91 31.86 -45.41
CA LYS A 187 -5.96 31.98 -46.52
C LYS A 187 -6.63 32.32 -47.85
N LEU A 188 -7.83 31.79 -48.08
CA LEU A 188 -8.63 32.16 -49.24
C LEU A 188 -9.07 33.62 -49.14
N ALA A 189 -9.60 34.04 -48.00
CA ALA A 189 -10.00 35.42 -47.75
C ALA A 189 -8.81 36.41 -47.86
N GLU A 190 -7.62 36.02 -47.42
CA GLU A 190 -6.39 36.81 -47.60
C GLU A 190 -6.08 37.04 -49.10
N THR A 191 -6.25 36.01 -49.92
CA THR A 191 -6.05 36.07 -51.38
C THR A 191 -7.11 36.95 -52.03
N ASP A 192 -8.38 36.71 -51.71
CA ASP A 192 -9.53 37.46 -52.22
C ASP A 192 -9.46 38.95 -51.84
N PHE A 193 -9.04 39.26 -50.61
CA PHE A 193 -8.87 40.64 -50.16
C PHE A 193 -7.76 41.35 -50.92
N ARG A 194 -6.62 40.66 -51.15
CA ARG A 194 -5.51 41.19 -51.95
C ARG A 194 -5.93 41.47 -53.39
N ASP A 195 -6.77 40.62 -53.94
CA ASP A 195 -7.28 40.73 -55.30
C ASP A 195 -8.48 41.71 -55.39
N GLY A 196 -8.93 42.25 -54.26
CA GLY A 196 -9.99 43.26 -54.15
C GLY A 196 -11.42 42.71 -54.30
N THR A 197 -11.61 41.39 -54.20
CA THR A 197 -12.90 40.73 -54.39
C THR A 197 -13.78 40.75 -53.13
N ILE A 198 -13.17 40.90 -51.94
CA ILE A 198 -13.89 41.04 -50.66
C ILE A 198 -13.51 42.33 -49.92
N THR A 199 -14.33 42.72 -48.95
CA THR A 199 -14.09 43.90 -48.10
C THR A 199 -13.12 43.58 -46.95
N ALA A 200 -12.51 44.62 -46.38
CA ALA A 200 -11.66 44.48 -45.20
C ALA A 200 -12.42 43.90 -43.98
N GLU A 201 -13.72 44.18 -43.87
CA GLU A 201 -14.57 43.63 -42.80
C GLU A 201 -14.77 42.11 -42.96
N ALA A 202 -15.01 41.64 -44.19
CA ALA A 202 -15.11 40.22 -44.48
C ALA A 202 -13.79 39.49 -44.19
N PHE A 203 -12.65 40.06 -44.61
CA PHE A 203 -11.32 39.52 -44.28
C PHE A 203 -11.08 39.43 -42.78
N LYS A 204 -11.33 40.53 -42.04
CA LYS A 204 -11.15 40.57 -40.58
C LYS A 204 -12.02 39.53 -39.86
N THR A 205 -13.20 39.23 -40.40
CA THR A 205 -14.12 38.23 -39.84
C THR A 205 -13.52 36.82 -39.99
N ALA A 206 -13.03 36.45 -41.18
CA ALA A 206 -12.35 35.18 -41.41
C ALA A 206 -11.08 35.04 -40.54
N GLU A 207 -10.29 36.11 -40.42
CA GLU A 207 -9.11 36.15 -39.55
C GLU A 207 -9.48 35.93 -38.07
N THR A 208 -10.51 36.62 -37.58
CA THR A 208 -10.97 36.49 -36.19
C THR A 208 -11.50 35.08 -35.89
N ASN A 209 -12.23 34.47 -36.84
CA ASN A 209 -12.74 33.11 -36.70
C ASN A 209 -11.61 32.10 -36.57
N TYR A 210 -10.60 32.16 -37.44
CA TYR A 210 -9.42 31.30 -37.38
C TYR A 210 -8.70 31.42 -36.03
N TYR A 211 -8.35 32.64 -35.59
CA TYR A 211 -7.65 32.82 -34.31
C TYR A 211 -8.49 32.38 -33.11
N THR A 212 -9.81 32.54 -33.17
CA THR A 212 -10.72 32.04 -32.13
C THR A 212 -10.66 30.51 -32.03
N GLN A 213 -10.68 29.80 -33.17
CA GLN A 213 -10.57 28.34 -33.17
C GLN A 213 -9.17 27.85 -32.77
N GLU A 214 -8.11 28.57 -33.13
CA GLU A 214 -6.74 28.22 -32.73
C GLU A 214 -6.52 28.40 -31.22
N MET A 215 -7.03 29.49 -30.62
CA MET A 215 -7.00 29.67 -29.16
C MET A 215 -7.72 28.52 -28.44
N LYS A 216 -8.89 28.12 -28.95
CA LYS A 216 -9.66 27.00 -28.38
C LYS A 216 -8.93 25.66 -28.52
N LYS A 217 -8.24 25.43 -29.64
CA LYS A 217 -7.40 24.23 -29.83
C LYS A 217 -6.28 24.17 -28.79
N VAL A 218 -5.61 25.27 -28.50
CA VAL A 218 -4.55 25.34 -27.48
C VAL A 218 -5.11 25.00 -26.09
N GLU A 219 -6.29 25.51 -25.75
CA GLU A 219 -6.98 25.16 -24.50
C GLU A 219 -7.30 23.66 -24.43
N LEU A 220 -7.84 23.08 -25.51
CA LEU A 220 -8.16 21.66 -25.57
C LEU A 220 -6.91 20.78 -25.53
N GLN A 221 -5.80 21.23 -26.12
CA GLN A 221 -4.50 20.56 -26.01
C GLN A 221 -4.02 20.50 -24.56
N ARG A 222 -4.17 21.61 -23.81
CA ARG A 222 -3.87 21.62 -22.38
C ARG A 222 -4.74 20.61 -21.64
N ASN A 223 -6.06 20.56 -21.91
CA ASN A 223 -6.97 19.65 -21.22
C ASN A 223 -6.65 18.18 -21.51
N TYR A 224 -6.30 17.84 -22.76
CA TYR A 224 -5.78 16.53 -23.13
C TYR A 224 -4.49 16.17 -22.38
N ASN A 225 -3.55 17.11 -22.27
CA ASN A 225 -2.31 16.86 -21.53
C ASN A 225 -2.57 16.65 -20.04
N VAL A 226 -3.50 17.41 -19.44
CA VAL A 226 -3.88 17.25 -18.04
C VAL A 226 -4.51 15.89 -17.80
N SER A 227 -5.47 15.45 -18.63
CA SER A 227 -6.09 14.14 -18.47
C SER A 227 -5.09 12.99 -18.67
N LYS A 228 -4.12 13.17 -19.59
CA LYS A 228 -2.98 12.25 -19.75
C LYS A 228 -2.17 12.14 -18.45
N TYR A 229 -1.74 13.26 -17.86
CA TYR A 229 -0.95 13.24 -16.62
C TYR A 229 -1.71 12.66 -15.43
N GLU A 230 -3.02 12.93 -15.32
CA GLU A 230 -3.86 12.35 -14.26
C GLU A 230 -3.93 10.83 -14.36
N LEU A 231 -4.05 10.29 -15.57
CA LEU A 231 -4.03 8.84 -15.79
C LEU A 231 -2.64 8.25 -15.48
N GLU A 232 -1.58 8.89 -15.97
CA GLU A 232 -0.18 8.48 -15.74
C GLU A 232 0.17 8.45 -14.24
N LEU A 233 -0.33 9.42 -13.46
CA LEU A 233 -0.18 9.46 -12.01
C LEU A 233 -0.81 8.24 -11.33
N MET A 234 -1.93 7.74 -11.85
CA MET A 234 -2.59 6.55 -11.27
C MET A 234 -1.85 5.25 -11.59
N ILE A 235 -1.39 5.09 -12.84
CA ILE A 235 -0.74 3.86 -13.32
C ILE A 235 0.77 3.82 -13.07
N GLY A 236 1.41 4.97 -12.80
CA GLY A 236 2.83 5.09 -12.48
C GLY A 236 3.78 4.95 -13.67
N VAL A 237 3.26 4.92 -14.90
CA VAL A 237 4.03 4.82 -16.15
C VAL A 237 3.43 5.71 -17.24
N PRO A 238 4.21 6.14 -18.25
CA PRO A 238 3.67 6.87 -19.39
C PRO A 238 2.63 6.04 -20.14
N ILE A 239 1.52 6.66 -20.56
CA ILE A 239 0.45 5.95 -21.27
C ILE A 239 0.91 5.45 -22.65
N ASP A 240 1.86 6.16 -23.26
CA ASP A 240 2.42 5.84 -24.58
C ASP A 240 3.20 4.50 -24.58
N ASP A 241 3.71 4.06 -23.43
CA ASP A 241 4.40 2.78 -23.27
C ASP A 241 3.43 1.60 -23.08
N VAL A 242 2.19 1.88 -22.67
CA VAL A 242 1.15 0.88 -22.41
C VAL A 242 0.31 0.63 -23.64
N LEU A 243 0.10 1.65 -24.46
CA LEU A 243 -0.63 1.52 -25.71
C LEU A 243 0.18 0.68 -26.72
N PRO A 244 -0.46 -0.24 -27.46
CA PRO A 244 0.22 -0.96 -28.53
C PRO A 244 0.74 0.05 -29.56
N LYS A 245 2.05 0.02 -29.82
CA LYS A 245 2.65 0.81 -30.89
C LYS A 245 1.98 0.41 -32.20
N LYS A 246 1.29 1.36 -32.83
CA LYS A 246 0.75 1.21 -34.18
C LYS A 246 1.88 1.14 -35.19
#